data_AF-A0A537SDA1-F1
#
_entry.id   AF-A0A537SDA1-F1
#
_cell.length_a   1.000
_cell.length_b   1.000
_cell.length_c   1.000
_cell.angle_alpha   90.00
_cell.angle_beta   90.00
_cell.angle_gamma   90.00
#
_symmetry.space_group_name_H-M   'P 1'
#
loop_
_entity.id
_entity.type
_entity.pdbx_description
1 polymer ?
#
loop_
_entity_poly.entity_id
_entity_poly.type
_entity_poly.pdbx_seq_one_letter_code
_entity_poly.pdbx_strand_id
1 'polypeptide(L)'
;FNSYSTLIETRRDLVASKGDLVQRFVDASIIGWTNYLYGDNKAANALIKRQNPEMTDALLAYSIAKMKEYGIIDSGDAVTLGVGAMTDARMKNFYDKMVRAGAVKPAVALDKAYTLQ
;
A
#
# COMPACT_ATOMS: atom_id res chain seq x y z
N PHE A 1 -2.86 -12.23 -12.88
CA PHE A 1 -1.87 -11.17 -12.57
C PHE A 1 -1.95 -10.90 -11.07
N ASN A 2 -0.84 -10.77 -10.33
CA ASN A 2 -0.82 -10.70 -8.86
C ASN A 2 0.10 -9.61 -8.31
N SER A 3 0.18 -8.47 -9.00
CA SER A 3 0.93 -7.31 -8.50
C SER A 3 0.33 -6.78 -7.18
N TYR A 4 1.09 -5.91 -6.52
CA TYR A 4 0.54 -4.94 -5.58
C TYR A 4 0.04 -3.72 -6.38
N SER A 5 -1.09 -3.12 -5.97
CA SER A 5 -1.77 -2.09 -6.77
C SER A 5 -1.36 -0.66 -6.41
N THR A 6 -1.11 -0.40 -5.14
CA THR A 6 -0.66 0.89 -4.62
C THR A 6 0.50 0.64 -3.67
N LEU A 7 1.53 1.50 -3.73
CA LEU A 7 2.78 1.31 -3.02
C LEU A 7 3.17 2.60 -2.29
N ILE A 8 3.87 2.45 -1.16
CA ILE A 8 4.64 3.54 -0.57
C ILE A 8 6.00 3.55 -1.26
N GLU A 9 6.31 4.64 -1.95
CA GLU A 9 7.56 4.80 -2.68
C GLU A 9 8.43 5.86 -2.01
N THR A 10 9.73 5.58 -1.90
CA THR A 10 10.72 6.54 -1.41
C THR A 10 12.07 6.33 -2.07
N ARG A 11 12.99 7.28 -1.88
CA ARG A 11 14.34 7.20 -2.43
C ARG A 11 15.15 6.11 -1.73
N ARG A 12 15.89 5.31 -2.50
CA ARG A 12 16.84 4.31 -1.97
C ARG A 12 17.82 4.90 -0.95
N ASP A 13 18.35 6.08 -1.23
CA ASP A 13 19.26 6.78 -0.31
C ASP A 13 18.62 7.06 1.04
N LEU A 14 17.31 7.35 1.07
CA LEU A 14 16.60 7.64 2.32
C LEU A 14 16.39 6.36 3.14
N VAL A 15 16.08 5.24 2.48
CA VAL A 15 16.02 3.91 3.12
C VAL A 15 17.39 3.56 3.72
N ALA A 16 18.47 3.74 2.95
CA ALA A 16 19.81 3.37 3.38
C ALA A 16 20.36 4.29 4.51
N SER A 17 20.13 5.60 4.41
CA SER A 17 20.72 6.58 5.35
C SER A 17 19.82 6.91 6.54
N LYS A 18 18.50 6.70 6.43
CA LYS A 18 17.51 7.05 7.45
C LYS A 18 16.41 5.98 7.57
N GLY A 19 16.80 4.71 7.67
CA GLY A 19 15.89 3.57 7.77
C GLY A 19 14.83 3.71 8.88
N ASP A 20 15.23 4.17 10.08
CA ASP A 20 14.29 4.42 11.19
C ASP A 20 13.18 5.42 10.83
N LEU A 21 13.54 6.51 10.15
CA LEU A 21 12.57 7.51 9.70
C LEU A 21 11.57 6.90 8.70
N VAL A 22 12.07 6.08 7.77
CA VAL A 22 11.23 5.38 6.79
C VAL A 22 10.31 4.40 7.50
N GLN A 23 10.82 3.61 8.44
CA GLN A 23 10.01 2.65 9.19
C GLN A 23 8.87 3.34 9.94
N ARG A 24 9.18 4.41 10.68
CA ARG A 24 8.17 5.18 11.41
C ARG A 24 7.11 5.79 10.50
N PHE A 25 7.48 6.18 9.28
CA PHE A 25 6.51 6.64 8.29
C PHE A 25 5.60 5.51 7.80
N VAL A 26 6.16 4.32 7.52
CA VAL A 26 5.41 3.13 7.13
C VAL A 26 4.45 2.72 8.25
N ASP A 27 4.93 2.61 9.48
CA ASP A 27 4.12 2.24 10.65
C ASP A 27 2.98 3.24 10.88
N ALA A 28 3.28 4.54 10.85
CA ALA A 28 2.27 5.59 11.00
C ALA A 28 1.22 5.54 9.88
N SER A 29 1.64 5.22 8.65
CA SER A 29 0.72 5.07 7.51
C SER A 29 -0.22 3.88 7.70
N ILE A 30 0.32 2.73 8.16
CA ILE A 30 -0.46 1.51 8.42
C ILE A 30 -1.46 1.74 9.56
N ILE A 31 -1.03 2.38 10.65
CA ILE A 31 -1.90 2.76 11.78
C ILE A 31 -3.01 3.70 11.28
N GLY A 32 -2.65 4.70 10.47
CA GLY A 32 -3.59 5.65 9.88
C GLY A 32 -4.66 4.95 9.04
N TRP A 33 -4.27 4.04 8.14
CA TRP A 33 -5.21 3.26 7.32
C TRP A 33 -6.13 2.38 8.15
N THR A 34 -5.57 1.71 9.16
CA THR A 34 -6.33 0.82 10.04
C THR A 34 -7.36 1.60 10.85
N ASN A 35 -6.98 2.75 11.41
CA ASN A 35 -7.90 3.65 12.12
C ASN A 35 -8.94 4.25 11.16
N TYR A 36 -8.55 4.66 9.95
CA TYR A 36 -9.48 5.23 8.98
C TYR A 36 -10.59 4.25 8.57
N LEU A 37 -10.24 2.97 8.40
CA LEU A 37 -11.22 1.94 8.07
C LEU A 37 -12.00 1.47 9.30
N TYR A 38 -11.35 1.22 10.44
CA TYR A 38 -11.94 0.47 11.55
C TYR A 38 -12.20 1.28 12.83
N GLY A 39 -11.71 2.51 12.92
CA GLY A 39 -11.89 3.41 14.06
C GLY A 39 -12.69 4.68 13.73
N ASP A 40 -12.45 5.75 14.49
CA ASP A 40 -13.10 7.05 14.26
C ASP A 40 -12.37 7.82 13.15
N ASN A 41 -12.99 7.87 11.99
CA ASN A 41 -12.47 8.55 10.81
C ASN A 41 -13.00 9.98 10.60
N LYS A 42 -13.75 10.56 11.54
CA LYS A 42 -14.35 11.90 11.36
C LYS A 42 -13.32 12.98 11.04
N ALA A 43 -12.18 12.98 11.74
CA ALA A 43 -11.11 13.95 11.51
C ALA A 43 -10.46 13.78 10.12
N ALA A 44 -10.26 12.52 9.69
CA ALA A 44 -9.74 12.21 8.36
C ALA A 44 -10.74 12.61 7.26
N ASN A 45 -12.03 12.30 7.42
CA ASN A 45 -13.08 12.71 6.49
C ASN A 45 -13.15 14.23 6.37
N ALA A 46 -13.06 14.97 7.49
CA ALA A 46 -13.03 16.43 7.46
C ALA A 46 -11.82 16.97 6.67
N LEU A 47 -10.64 16.36 6.84
CA LEU A 47 -9.43 16.72 6.08
C LEU A 47 -9.57 16.42 4.58
N ILE A 48 -10.08 15.23 4.24
CA ILE A 48 -10.30 14.81 2.84
C ILE A 48 -11.26 15.78 2.15
N LYS A 49 -12.41 16.12 2.77
CA LYS A 49 -13.37 17.07 2.21
C LYS A 49 -12.79 18.46 2.03
N ARG A 50 -11.90 18.89 2.93
CA ARG A 50 -11.20 20.17 2.81
C ARG A 50 -10.26 20.21 1.61
N GLN A 51 -9.60 19.09 1.29
CA GLN A 51 -8.66 18.99 0.18
C GLN A 51 -9.34 18.64 -1.15
N ASN A 52 -10.47 17.95 -1.10
CA ASN A 52 -11.29 17.61 -2.25
C ASN A 52 -12.77 17.88 -1.93
N PRO A 53 -13.28 19.10 -2.23
CA PRO A 53 -14.66 19.49 -1.94
C PRO A 53 -15.74 18.65 -2.63
N GLU A 54 -15.39 17.86 -3.65
CA GLU A 54 -16.33 16.92 -4.30
C GLU A 54 -16.61 15.68 -3.44
N MET A 55 -15.78 15.41 -2.43
CA MET A 55 -16.03 14.34 -1.48
C MET A 55 -17.18 14.71 -0.55
N THR A 56 -18.30 14.02 -0.70
CA THR A 56 -19.45 14.15 0.21
C THR A 56 -19.38 13.08 1.29
N ASP A 57 -20.14 13.26 2.39
CA ASP A 57 -20.24 12.24 3.44
C ASP A 57 -20.79 10.91 2.90
N ALA A 58 -21.75 10.98 1.97
CA ALA A 58 -22.29 9.79 1.31
C ALA A 58 -21.23 9.06 0.46
N LEU A 59 -20.42 9.81 -0.30
CA LEU A 59 -19.35 9.21 -1.12
C LEU A 59 -18.27 8.59 -0.23
N LEU A 60 -17.86 9.27 0.84
CA LEU A 60 -16.87 8.73 1.80
C LEU A 60 -17.38 7.46 2.48
N ALA A 61 -18.62 7.45 2.96
CA ALA A 61 -19.24 6.28 3.56
C ALA A 61 -19.31 5.11 2.58
N TYR A 62 -19.72 5.38 1.33
CA TYR A 62 -19.73 4.39 0.26
C TYR A 62 -18.33 3.84 -0.04
N SER A 63 -17.33 4.71 -0.20
CA SER A 63 -15.94 4.32 -0.46
C SER A 63 -15.37 3.45 0.64
N ILE A 64 -15.61 3.79 1.91
CA ILE A 64 -15.15 2.98 3.06
C ILE A 64 -15.82 1.60 3.05
N ALA A 65 -17.14 1.55 2.82
CA ALA A 65 -17.86 0.28 2.72
C ALA A 65 -17.30 -0.60 1.59
N LYS A 66 -17.04 -0.02 0.41
CA LYS A 66 -16.48 -0.75 -0.73
C LYS A 66 -15.02 -1.17 -0.55
N MET A 67 -14.21 -0.35 0.11
CA MET A 67 -12.84 -0.74 0.47
C MET A 67 -12.83 -1.98 1.35
N LYS A 68 -13.74 -2.08 2.32
CA LYS A 68 -13.90 -3.26 3.18
C LYS A 68 -14.48 -4.45 2.42
N GLU A 69 -15.56 -4.25 1.66
CA GLU A 69 -16.22 -5.32 0.89
C GLU A 69 -15.26 -6.02 -0.08
N TYR A 70 -14.40 -5.26 -0.76
CA TYR A 70 -13.43 -5.81 -1.71
C TYR A 70 -12.06 -6.12 -1.09
N GLY A 71 -11.87 -5.90 0.21
CA GLY A 71 -10.61 -6.14 0.90
C GLY A 71 -9.45 -5.35 0.29
N ILE A 72 -9.65 -4.08 -0.06
CA ILE A 72 -8.66 -3.27 -0.79
C ILE A 72 -7.38 -3.09 0.03
N ILE A 73 -7.48 -3.02 1.36
CA ILE A 73 -6.36 -2.75 2.26
C ILE A 73 -5.90 -4.00 3.02
N ASP A 74 -6.82 -4.90 3.38
CA ASP A 74 -6.62 -5.98 4.35
C ASP A 74 -6.96 -7.38 3.79
N SER A 75 -6.64 -7.61 2.51
CA SER A 75 -6.77 -8.92 1.87
C SER A 75 -5.43 -9.58 1.55
N GLY A 76 -5.48 -10.87 1.17
CA GLY A 76 -4.30 -11.63 0.78
C GLY A 76 -3.29 -11.75 1.92
N ASP A 77 -2.02 -11.43 1.63
CA ASP A 77 -0.91 -11.48 2.60
C ASP A 77 -1.20 -10.63 3.86
N ALA A 78 -1.98 -9.55 3.74
CA ALA A 78 -2.27 -8.66 4.85
C ALA A 78 -3.12 -9.30 5.95
N VAL A 79 -3.89 -10.36 5.61
CA VAL A 79 -4.72 -11.09 6.59
C VAL A 79 -3.86 -11.79 7.63
N THR A 80 -2.68 -12.28 7.23
CA THR A 80 -1.78 -13.06 8.11
C THR A 80 -0.56 -12.27 8.55
N LEU A 81 -0.05 -11.38 7.69
CA LEU A 81 1.19 -10.61 7.92
C LEU A 81 0.93 -9.15 8.30
N GLY A 82 -0.31 -8.68 8.25
CA GLY A 82 -0.71 -7.31 8.56
C GLY A 82 -0.78 -6.38 7.35
N VAL A 83 -1.53 -5.28 7.50
CA VAL A 83 -1.69 -4.25 6.45
C VAL A 83 -0.33 -3.70 6.05
N GLY A 84 -0.08 -3.60 4.73
CA GLY A 84 1.19 -3.16 4.17
C GLY A 84 2.19 -4.29 3.88
N ALA A 85 1.88 -5.53 4.25
CA ALA A 85 2.76 -6.65 4.00
C ALA A 85 3.03 -6.88 2.50
N MET A 86 4.30 -7.09 2.20
CA MET A 86 4.79 -7.54 0.89
C MET A 86 5.64 -8.80 1.08
N THR A 87 5.74 -9.63 0.04
CA THR A 87 6.58 -10.84 0.10
C THR A 87 7.47 -11.01 -1.13
N ASP A 88 8.67 -11.54 -0.92
CA ASP A 88 9.59 -11.88 -2.01
C ASP A 88 8.96 -12.85 -3.00
N ALA A 89 8.20 -13.83 -2.50
CA ALA A 89 7.52 -14.82 -3.31
C ALA A 89 6.53 -14.17 -4.29
N ARG A 90 5.71 -13.22 -3.82
CA ARG A 90 4.73 -12.53 -4.67
C ARG A 90 5.40 -11.57 -5.65
N MET A 91 6.42 -10.83 -5.21
CA MET A 91 7.21 -9.95 -6.08
C MET A 91 7.91 -10.73 -7.20
N LYS A 92 8.57 -11.83 -6.86
CA LYS A 92 9.23 -12.70 -7.85
C LYS A 92 8.21 -13.32 -8.80
N ASN A 93 7.09 -13.84 -8.29
CA ASN A 93 6.07 -14.44 -9.13
C ASN A 93 5.46 -13.42 -10.12
N PHE A 94 5.26 -12.19 -9.67
CA PHE A 94 4.80 -11.10 -10.52
C PHE A 94 5.85 -10.76 -11.60
N TYR A 95 7.11 -10.58 -11.20
CA TYR A 95 8.23 -10.33 -12.11
C TYR A 95 8.37 -11.41 -13.19
N ASP A 96 8.40 -12.69 -12.80
CA ASP A 96 8.55 -13.81 -13.73
C ASP A 96 7.42 -13.84 -14.78
N LYS A 97 6.19 -13.49 -14.39
CA LYS A 97 5.05 -13.38 -15.32
C LYS A 97 5.24 -12.23 -16.29
N MET A 98 5.77 -11.09 -15.85
CA MET A 98 6.02 -9.93 -16.71
C MET A 98 7.18 -10.17 -17.68
N VAL A 99 8.23 -10.86 -17.24
CA VAL A 99 9.33 -11.29 -18.13
C VAL A 99 8.82 -12.25 -19.19
N ARG A 100 8.04 -13.26 -18.80
CA ARG A 100 7.45 -14.23 -19.74
C ARG A 100 6.53 -13.56 -20.76
N ALA A 101 5.78 -12.55 -20.35
CA ALA A 101 4.91 -11.77 -21.23
C ALA A 101 5.68 -10.78 -22.12
N GLY A 102 7.01 -10.64 -21.97
CA GLY A 102 7.83 -9.67 -22.70
C GLY A 102 7.65 -8.22 -22.22
N ALA A 103 6.88 -7.99 -21.15
CA ALA A 103 6.61 -6.66 -20.61
C ALA A 103 7.80 -6.09 -19.81
N VAL A 104 8.66 -6.96 -19.25
CA VAL A 104 9.84 -6.58 -18.47
C VAL A 104 11.06 -7.35 -18.96
N LYS A 105 12.23 -6.70 -18.98
CA LYS A 105 13.50 -7.36 -19.35
C LYS A 105 13.98 -8.30 -18.24
N PRO A 106 14.55 -9.47 -18.57
CA PRO A 106 15.09 -10.42 -17.58
C PRO A 106 16.31 -9.90 -16.79
N ALA A 107 16.88 -8.75 -17.17
CA ALA A 107 18.07 -8.16 -16.54
C ALA A 107 17.76 -7.12 -15.44
N VAL A 108 16.49 -6.92 -15.08
CA VAL A 108 16.13 -6.01 -13.98
C VAL A 108 16.58 -6.58 -12.64
N ALA A 109 17.33 -5.78 -11.88
CA ALA A 109 17.72 -6.10 -10.50
C ALA A 109 16.51 -5.99 -9.57
N LEU A 110 15.74 -7.07 -9.47
CA LEU A 110 14.48 -7.14 -8.71
C LEU A 110 14.69 -6.87 -7.21
N ASP A 111 15.80 -7.35 -6.65
CA ASP A 111 16.23 -7.13 -5.28
C ASP A 111 16.44 -5.64 -4.93
N LYS A 112 16.67 -4.78 -5.94
CA LYS A 112 16.79 -3.33 -5.78
C LYS A 112 15.47 -2.59 -6.01
N ALA A 113 14.39 -3.28 -6.37
CA ALA A 113 13.12 -2.67 -6.73
C ALA A 113 12.18 -2.46 -5.53
N TYR A 114 12.39 -3.17 -4.42
CA TYR A 114 11.59 -3.09 -3.19
C TYR A 114 12.45 -3.46 -1.97
N THR A 115 11.89 -3.24 -0.78
CA THR A 115 12.46 -3.68 0.50
C THR A 115 11.34 -4.21 1.39
N LEU A 116 11.65 -5.17 2.26
CA LEU A 116 10.76 -5.73 3.29
C LEU A 116 11.26 -5.44 4.72
N GLN A 117 12.19 -4.48 4.84
CA GLN A 117 12.70 -3.99 6.12
C GLN A 117 11.57 -3.44 7.00
#